data_AF-A0A8J6QZD1-F1
#
_entry.id   AF-A0A8J6QZD1-F1
#
_cell.length_a   1.000
_cell.length_b   1.000
_cell.length_c   1.000
_cell.angle_alpha   90.00
_cell.angle_beta   90.00
_cell.angle_gamma   90.00
#
_symmetry.space_group_name_H-M   'P 1'
#
loop_
_entity.id
_entity.type
_entity.pdbx_description
1 polymer ?
#
loop_
_entity_poly.entity_id
_entity_poly.type
_entity_poly.pdbx_seq_one_letter_code
_entity_poly.pdbx_strand_id
1 'polypeptide(L)'
;MLDSSDPLFMAESAATSLAILDQRLVKRCHIQLPDMPNPMSAICYQGCFYSYVRFFPSLETAQKAAGRLLTKGNAVVFTQVAKGLVLWVLEAEAQLASKPVVR
;
A
#
# COMPACT_ATOMS: atom_id res chain seq x y z
N MET A 1 7.71 42.67 -25.70
CA MET A 1 7.37 42.55 -24.27
C MET A 1 5.86 42.29 -24.21
N LEU A 2 5.31 41.13 -23.85
CA LEU A 2 5.82 39.88 -23.30
C LEU A 2 5.16 38.70 -24.04
N ASP A 3 5.90 37.60 -24.16
CA ASP A 3 5.44 36.31 -24.67
C ASP A 3 4.70 35.58 -23.51
N SER A 4 3.39 35.41 -23.64
CA SER A 4 2.56 34.62 -22.71
C SER A 4 2.57 33.16 -23.13
N SER A 5 3.68 32.49 -22.86
CA SER A 5 3.76 31.03 -22.88
C SER A 5 3.60 30.53 -21.45
N ASP A 6 2.39 30.07 -21.10
CA ASP A 6 2.12 29.35 -19.85
C ASP A 6 2.04 27.84 -20.16
N PRO A 7 3.04 27.04 -19.76
CA PRO A 7 2.87 25.61 -19.64
C PRO A 7 3.12 25.17 -18.19
N LEU A 8 2.21 25.51 -17.28
CA LEU A 8 2.21 25.04 -15.89
C LEU A 8 1.10 24.01 -15.65
N PHE A 9 1.01 23.02 -16.53
CA PHE A 9 0.46 21.71 -16.16
C PHE A 9 1.51 20.65 -16.46
N MET A 10 2.64 20.77 -15.76
CA MET A 10 3.54 19.65 -15.55
C MET A 10 2.77 18.65 -14.68
N ALA A 11 2.00 17.78 -15.34
CA ALA A 11 1.64 16.50 -14.76
C ALA A 11 2.96 15.76 -14.53
N GLU A 12 3.53 15.98 -13.35
CA GLU A 12 4.62 15.18 -12.82
C GLU A 12 4.04 13.79 -12.59
N SER A 13 3.97 13.02 -13.68
CA SER A 13 3.73 11.59 -13.66
C SER A 13 4.98 10.99 -13.04
N ALA A 14 5.01 11.02 -11.70
CA ALA A 14 5.93 10.22 -10.95
C ALA A 14 5.70 8.78 -11.42
N ALA A 15 6.65 8.23 -12.16
CA ALA A 15 6.77 6.80 -12.32
C ALA A 15 7.00 6.27 -10.90
N THR A 16 5.91 5.95 -10.20
CA THR A 16 5.96 5.54 -8.80
C THR A 16 6.65 4.20 -8.77
N SER A 17 7.96 4.22 -8.50
CA SER A 17 8.70 3.01 -8.22
C SER A 17 7.99 2.30 -7.07
N LEU A 18 7.44 1.14 -7.35
CA LEU A 18 6.72 0.34 -6.37
C LEU A 18 7.71 -0.13 -5.31
N ALA A 19 7.60 0.41 -4.10
CA ALA A 19 8.54 0.10 -3.02
C ALA A 19 8.41 -1.37 -2.60
N ILE A 20 9.54 -2.10 -2.66
CA ILE A 20 9.66 -3.44 -2.08
C ILE A 20 10.39 -3.31 -0.75
N LEU A 21 9.66 -3.55 0.33
CA LEU A 21 10.11 -3.41 1.71
C LEU A 21 10.73 -4.71 2.23
N ASP A 22 11.81 -4.58 3.00
CA ASP A 22 12.31 -5.66 3.83
C ASP A 22 11.33 -5.91 4.99
N GLN A 23 11.07 -7.18 5.33
CA GLN A 23 10.17 -7.53 6.43
C GLN A 23 10.62 -6.99 7.79
N ARG A 24 11.92 -6.71 7.98
CA ARG A 24 12.47 -6.14 9.21
C ARG A 24 12.02 -4.69 9.43
N LEU A 25 11.61 -4.00 8.37
CA LEU A 25 11.17 -2.61 8.43
C LEU A 25 9.69 -2.46 8.78
N VAL A 26 8.93 -3.56 8.77
CA VAL A 26 7.48 -3.54 8.96
C VAL A 26 7.09 -4.28 10.23
N LYS A 27 6.05 -3.79 10.91
CA LYS A 27 5.46 -4.47 12.08
C LYS A 27 4.14 -5.11 11.70
N ARG A 28 3.98 -6.41 11.93
CA ARG A 28 2.69 -7.09 11.73
C ARG A 28 1.70 -6.61 12.79
N CYS A 29 0.47 -6.33 12.38
CA CYS A 29 -0.60 -5.88 13.27
C CYS A 29 -1.97 -6.34 12.73
N HIS A 30 -3.01 -6.01 13.49
CA HIS A 30 -4.38 -6.06 13.00
C HIS A 30 -4.94 -4.65 13.02
N ILE A 31 -5.72 -4.30 12.01
CA ILE A 31 -6.37 -3.00 11.89
C ILE A 31 -7.88 -3.17 11.81
N GLN A 32 -8.59 -2.16 12.27
CA GLN A 32 -10.02 -1.97 12.06
C GLN A 32 -10.21 -0.92 10.97
N LEU A 33 -11.02 -1.24 9.96
CA LEU A 33 -11.53 -0.25 9.00
C LEU A 33 -12.95 0.16 9.39
N PRO A 34 -13.37 1.40 9.08
CA PRO A 34 -14.73 1.87 9.38
C PRO A 34 -15.82 0.99 8.75
N ASP A 35 -15.60 0.53 7.52
CA ASP A 35 -16.60 -0.18 6.72
C ASP A 35 -16.56 -1.71 6.89
N MET A 36 -15.61 -2.22 7.68
CA MET A 36 -15.43 -3.66 7.87
C MET A 36 -15.79 -4.04 9.30
N PRO A 37 -16.60 -5.08 9.53
CA PRO A 37 -17.01 -5.45 10.89
C PRO A 37 -15.88 -6.14 11.68
N ASN A 38 -14.94 -6.78 10.99
CA ASN A 38 -13.90 -7.59 11.61
C ASN A 38 -12.51 -6.99 11.38
N PRO A 39 -11.61 -7.07 12.39
CA PRO A 39 -10.21 -6.73 12.22
C PRO A 39 -9.55 -7.54 11.11
N MET A 40 -8.60 -6.91 10.43
CA MET A 40 -7.89 -7.49 9.29
C MET A 40 -6.39 -7.43 9.48
N SER A 41 -5.70 -8.46 8.99
CA SER A 41 -4.24 -8.53 9.07
C SER A 41 -3.58 -7.46 8.22
N ALA A 42 -2.63 -6.76 8.81
CA ALA A 42 -1.97 -5.62 8.22
C ALA A 42 -0.50 -5.54 8.63
N ILE A 43 0.22 -4.64 7.99
CA ILE A 43 1.53 -4.17 8.42
C ILE A 43 1.49 -2.69 8.74
N CYS A 44 2.29 -2.27 9.72
CA CYS A 44 2.61 -0.88 9.97
C CYS A 44 4.01 -0.59 9.43
N TYR A 45 4.11 0.43 8.58
CA TYR A 45 5.36 0.92 8.01
C TYR A 45 5.34 2.45 8.04
N GLN A 46 6.37 3.05 8.66
CA GLN A 46 6.49 4.51 8.82
C GLN A 46 5.23 5.19 9.42
N GLY A 47 4.53 4.51 10.33
CA GLY A 47 3.30 5.04 10.97
C GLY A 47 2.02 4.87 10.14
N CYS A 48 2.13 4.42 8.89
CA CYS A 48 1.00 4.10 8.04
C CYS A 48 0.61 2.63 8.14
N PHE A 49 -0.67 2.34 7.98
CA PHE A 49 -1.20 0.97 7.97
C PHE A 49 -1.47 0.49 6.55
N TYR A 50 -1.03 -0.73 6.25
CA TYR A 50 -1.28 -1.35 4.96
C TYR A 50 -1.92 -2.72 5.14
N SER A 51 -3.04 -2.95 4.47
CA SER A 51 -3.77 -4.21 4.53
C SER A 51 -3.26 -5.23 3.52
N TYR A 52 -3.38 -6.51 3.87
CA TYR A 52 -2.99 -7.59 2.97
C TYR A 52 -3.91 -7.66 1.76
N VAL A 53 -3.35 -7.59 0.55
CA VAL A 53 -4.10 -7.80 -0.70
C VAL A 53 -3.92 -9.24 -1.17
N ARG A 54 -2.68 -9.60 -1.52
CA ARG A 54 -2.37 -10.92 -2.09
C ARG A 54 -0.87 -11.21 -2.13
N PHE A 55 -0.53 -12.49 -2.04
CA PHE A 55 0.78 -13.03 -2.40
C PHE A 55 0.91 -13.26 -3.92
N PHE A 56 2.10 -12.98 -4.45
CA PHE A 56 2.50 -13.21 -5.84
C PHE A 56 3.85 -13.94 -5.89
N PRO A 57 3.97 -15.02 -6.69
CA PRO A 57 5.22 -15.77 -6.81
C PRO A 57 6.29 -15.07 -7.66
N SER A 58 5.91 -14.09 -8.49
CA SER A 58 6.83 -13.35 -9.37
C SER A 58 6.62 -11.85 -9.29
N LEU A 59 7.71 -11.10 -9.50
CA LEU A 59 7.68 -9.63 -9.53
C LEU A 59 6.77 -9.10 -10.64
N GLU A 60 6.81 -9.72 -11.82
CA GLU A 60 5.99 -9.30 -12.98
C GLU A 60 4.49 -9.35 -12.67
N THR A 61 4.01 -10.46 -12.10
CA THR A 61 2.59 -10.62 -11.76
C THR A 61 2.18 -9.68 -10.63
N ALA A 62 3.08 -9.46 -9.67
CA ALA A 62 2.90 -8.50 -8.59
C ALA A 62 2.75 -7.07 -9.13
N GLN A 63 3.65 -6.62 -10.00
CA GLN A 63 3.63 -5.29 -10.61
C GLN A 63 2.38 -5.06 -11.44
N LYS A 64 1.93 -6.05 -12.23
CA LYS A 64 0.68 -5.95 -12.99
C LYS A 64 -0.54 -5.78 -12.09
N ALA A 65 -0.58 -6.46 -10.93
CA ALA A 65 -1.64 -6.30 -9.96
C ALA A 65 -1.59 -4.94 -9.25
N ALA A 66 -0.40 -4.49 -8.85
CA ALA A 66 -0.20 -3.18 -8.27
C ALA A 66 -0.59 -2.05 -9.23
N GLY A 67 -0.23 -2.15 -10.52
CA GLY A 67 -0.62 -1.18 -11.55
C GLY A 67 -2.14 -0.95 -11.60
N ARG A 68 -2.93 -2.02 -11.47
CA ARG A 68 -4.41 -1.91 -11.43
C ARG A 68 -4.94 -1.19 -10.19
N LEU A 69 -4.27 -1.31 -9.05
CA LEU A 69 -4.63 -0.62 -7.82
C LEU A 69 -4.20 0.84 -7.87
N LEU A 70 -3.00 1.12 -8.38
CA LEU A 70 -2.49 2.47 -8.61
C LEU A 70 -3.40 3.26 -9.56
N THR A 71 -3.85 2.66 -10.67
CA THR A 71 -4.80 3.31 -11.60
C THR A 71 -6.15 3.66 -10.96
N LYS A 72 -6.48 3.04 -9.82
CA LYS A 72 -7.68 3.33 -9.04
C LYS A 72 -7.44 4.34 -7.91
N GLY A 73 -6.25 4.95 -7.86
CA GLY A 73 -5.87 5.92 -6.83
C GLY A 73 -5.40 5.33 -5.52
N ASN A 74 -5.17 4.01 -5.44
CA ASN A 74 -4.66 3.38 -4.22
C ASN A 74 -3.15 3.55 -4.13
N ALA A 75 -2.62 3.79 -2.93
CA ALA A 75 -1.19 3.66 -2.66
C ALA A 75 -0.87 2.22 -2.23
N VAL A 76 0.21 1.64 -2.76
CA VAL A 76 0.56 0.25 -2.49
C VAL A 76 2.05 0.07 -2.23
N VAL A 77 2.40 -0.96 -1.47
CA VAL A 77 3.77 -1.39 -1.22
C VAL A 77 3.87 -2.91 -1.33
N PHE A 78 5.08 -3.42 -1.52
CA PHE A 78 5.36 -4.84 -1.41
C PHE A 78 6.21 -5.15 -0.19
N THR A 79 6.10 -6.36 0.32
CA THR A 79 7.16 -6.96 1.15
C THR A 79 7.73 -8.18 0.45
N GLN A 80 9.05 -8.35 0.48
CA GLN A 80 9.69 -9.58 -0.02
C GLN A 80 9.48 -10.72 0.99
N VAL A 81 9.06 -11.89 0.52
CA VAL A 81 9.01 -13.15 1.27
C VAL A 81 9.87 -14.20 0.58
N ALA A 82 10.18 -15.32 1.26
CA ALA A 82 11.07 -16.35 0.73
C ALA A 82 10.62 -16.92 -0.64
N LYS A 83 9.31 -16.94 -0.92
CA LYS A 83 8.73 -17.52 -2.14
C LYS A 83 8.21 -16.50 -3.14
N GLY A 84 8.40 -15.20 -2.93
CA GLY A 84 7.83 -14.16 -3.79
C GLY A 84 7.58 -12.84 -3.05
N LEU A 85 6.50 -12.15 -3.40
CA LEU A 85 6.13 -10.85 -2.85
C LEU A 85 4.71 -10.87 -2.28
N VAL A 86 4.47 -10.04 -1.28
CA VAL A 86 3.12 -9.76 -0.80
C VAL A 86 2.80 -8.31 -1.12
N LEU A 87 1.66 -8.08 -1.77
CA LEU A 87 1.11 -6.77 -2.07
C LEU A 87 0.27 -6.29 -0.88
N TRP A 88 0.51 -5.04 -0.50
CA TRP A 88 -0.21 -4.35 0.54
C TRP A 88 -0.77 -3.03 0.00
N VAL A 89 -1.95 -2.63 0.48
CA VAL A 89 -2.59 -1.36 0.10
C VAL A 89 -2.70 -0.46 1.32
N LEU A 90 -2.44 0.83 1.15
CA LEU A 90 -2.54 1.84 2.21
C LEU A 90 -4.00 2.01 2.62
N GLU A 91 -4.24 1.96 3.92
CA GLU A 91 -5.54 2.21 4.52
C GLU A 91 -5.46 3.48 5.37
N ALA A 92 -5.83 4.63 4.80
CA ALA A 92 -5.69 5.93 5.46
C ALA A 92 -6.58 6.06 6.71
N GLU A 93 -7.75 5.43 6.68
CA GLU A 93 -8.76 5.47 7.75
C GLU A 93 -8.57 4.34 8.78
N ALA A 94 -7.51 3.52 8.64
CA ALA A 94 -7.29 2.40 9.52
C ALA A 94 -6.87 2.81 10.92
N GLN A 95 -7.38 2.08 11.90
CA GLN A 95 -6.92 2.17 13.28
C GLN A 95 -6.40 0.82 13.74
N LEU A 96 -5.47 0.82 14.69
CA LEU A 96 -4.98 -0.43 15.27
C LEU A 96 -6.15 -1.13 15.98
N ALA A 97 -6.38 -2.40 15.64
CA ALA A 97 -7.40 -3.18 16.33
C ALA A 97 -6.97 -3.34 17.80
N SER A 98 -7.84 -2.90 18.72
CA SER A 98 -7.71 -3.30 20.11
C SER A 98 -7.76 -4.82 20.19
N LYS A 99 -6.93 -5.43 21.05
CA LYS A 99 -7.00 -6.88 21.29
C LYS A 99 -8.46 -7.25 21.54
N PRO A 100 -9.00 -8.32 20.92
CA PRO A 100 -10.31 -8.80 21.34
C PRO A 100 -10.20 -9.07 22.83
N VAL A 101 -11.02 -8.38 23.63
CA VAL A 101 -11.24 -8.75 25.01
C VAL A 101 -11.97 -10.07 24.94
N VAL A 102 -11.21 -11.17 24.88
CA VAL A 102 -11.75 -12.52 25.00
C VAL A 102 -12.22 -12.61 26.46
N ARG A 103 -13.54 -12.49 26.66
CA ARG A 103 -14.21 -12.84 27.91
C ARG A 103 -14.47 -14.33 27.93
#